data_AF-A0A821WJ14-F1
#
_entry.id   AF-A0A821WJ14-F1
#
_cell.length_a   1.000
_cell.length_b   1.000
_cell.length_c   1.000
_cell.angle_alpha   90.00
_cell.angle_beta   90.00
_cell.angle_gamma   90.00
#
_symmetry.space_group_name_H-M   'P 1'
#
loop_
_entity.id
_entity.type
_entity.pdbx_description
1 polymer ?
#
loop_
_entity_poly.entity_id
_entity_poly.type
_entity_poly.pdbx_seq_one_letter_code
_entity_poly.pdbx_strand_id
1 'polypeptide(L)'
;MRAIQEEEYNELALLGPFQIDVGQFYRDELARAIANIKKDFETLARARYQEWEVYYMTKTEEVQKEIVEQKRKKAEASRSSDVGIMDLKTIKSALEESRSSYATLQTENSTLVNRVSTATVTKTREIALVWSNSSTADFSAIDSKASSVLQWAESVKVTTGMISLPTTFIGPKGCSGVSFSVVYYTANERIIIEASIITDQFNFYNYGQYQLTIYYPNSKTVIGTWTIHIEPKGDICMPKQYIIRDSINNVIADTTVQLLLNGQVVFTGTSDKVGIVNLPRNLSNNCYDVVINTHKAQYKIAKFQRIVFQNRGAESVTYFIYRQMQSDEVEFLLTWGEQISDLDSHVYVSDGRHVFFSRKQEPNVSLDYDCREGGGPETIKVKLEPNMKYAYAVHRYSKDGELAKSDATVTISTNEDSNSDFPFTVVRVPYVNQPDANFWIVCQIDGTTKKFKFFDKAFENSDDCNTDEFIRKFFNA
;
A
#
# COMPACT_ATOMS: atom_id res chain seq x y z
N MET A 1 36.82 5.81 -1.88
CA MET A 1 35.94 4.72 -2.34
C MET A 1 35.99 4.53 -3.86
N ARG A 2 35.67 5.53 -4.70
CA ARG A 2 35.76 5.37 -6.17
C ARG A 2 37.13 4.99 -6.71
N ALA A 3 38.20 5.61 -6.19
CA ALA A 3 39.56 5.34 -6.66
C ALA A 3 40.08 3.93 -6.29
N ILE A 4 39.62 3.37 -5.17
CA ILE A 4 40.02 2.02 -4.72
C ILE A 4 39.28 0.95 -5.56
N GLN A 5 38.01 1.22 -5.91
CA GLN A 5 37.23 0.33 -6.77
C GLN A 5 37.76 0.23 -8.20
N GLU A 6 38.34 1.29 -8.76
CA GLU A 6 38.92 1.27 -10.11
C GLU A 6 40.26 0.52 -10.15
N GLU A 7 41.02 0.54 -9.07
CA GLU A 7 42.31 -0.15 -8.96
C GLU A 7 42.12 -1.66 -8.80
N GLU A 8 41.19 -2.09 -7.95
CA GLU A 8 40.82 -3.51 -7.78
C GLU A 8 40.20 -4.12 -9.07
N TYR A 9 39.47 -3.32 -9.84
CA TYR A 9 38.87 -3.78 -11.11
C TYR A 9 39.95 -4.07 -12.18
N ASN A 10 41.04 -3.32 -12.18
CA ASN A 10 42.15 -3.52 -13.10
C ASN A 10 43.06 -4.69 -12.70
N GLU A 11 43.23 -4.95 -11.40
CA GLU A 11 44.00 -6.10 -10.93
C GLU A 11 43.28 -7.44 -11.19
N LEU A 12 41.94 -7.47 -11.13
CA LEU A 12 41.15 -8.67 -11.42
C LEU A 12 41.04 -8.99 -12.91
N ALA A 13 41.18 -8.00 -13.79
CA ALA A 13 41.18 -8.19 -15.24
C ALA A 13 42.43 -8.91 -15.78
N LEU A 14 43.50 -9.02 -14.97
CA LEU A 14 44.75 -9.72 -15.31
C LEU A 14 44.69 -11.25 -15.07
N LEU A 15 43.62 -11.76 -14.44
CA LEU A 15 43.41 -13.19 -14.20
C LEU A 15 42.42 -13.77 -15.23
N GLY A 16 42.93 -14.32 -16.33
CA GLY A 16 42.09 -15.10 -17.27
C GLY A 16 41.72 -16.50 -16.74
N PRO A 17 40.97 -17.29 -17.52
CA PRO A 17 39.59 -17.10 -17.94
C PRO A 17 38.66 -17.87 -16.99
N PHE A 18 38.26 -17.26 -15.89
CA PHE A 18 37.02 -17.62 -15.20
C PHE A 18 36.13 -16.39 -15.28
N GLN A 19 35.07 -16.45 -16.09
CA GLN A 19 34.05 -15.41 -16.15
C GLN A 19 33.25 -15.42 -14.85
N ILE A 20 33.81 -14.83 -13.79
CA ILE A 20 33.02 -14.37 -12.66
C ILE A 20 32.41 -13.05 -13.11
N ASP A 21 31.09 -13.03 -13.31
CA ASP A 21 30.35 -11.78 -13.50
C ASP A 21 30.45 -10.99 -12.19
N VAL A 22 31.42 -10.07 -12.16
CA VAL A 22 31.72 -9.20 -11.01
C VAL A 22 30.47 -8.40 -10.60
N GLY A 23 29.59 -8.06 -11.55
CA GLY A 23 28.32 -7.39 -11.27
C GLY A 23 27.32 -8.30 -10.55
N GLN A 24 27.27 -9.58 -10.91
CA GLN A 24 26.44 -10.58 -10.21
C GLN A 24 26.99 -10.88 -8.81
N PHE A 25 28.32 -11.00 -8.67
CA PHE A 25 28.96 -11.22 -7.38
C PHE A 25 28.66 -10.09 -6.38
N TYR A 26 28.76 -8.82 -6.80
CA TYR A 26 28.42 -7.69 -5.93
C TYR A 26 26.93 -7.61 -5.60
N ARG A 27 26.03 -8.01 -6.52
CA ARG A 27 24.58 -8.09 -6.24
C ARG A 27 24.27 -9.15 -5.20
N ASP A 28 24.87 -10.33 -5.33
CA ASP A 28 24.67 -11.45 -4.41
C ASP A 28 25.23 -11.14 -3.02
N GLU A 29 26.38 -10.46 -2.95
CA GLU A 29 26.99 -10.09 -1.67
C GLU A 29 26.27 -8.93 -0.98
N LEU A 30 25.73 -7.97 -1.75
CA LEU A 30 24.85 -6.93 -1.22
C LEU A 30 23.54 -7.53 -0.67
N ALA A 31 22.96 -8.51 -1.38
CA ALA A 31 21.76 -9.20 -0.93
C ALA A 31 22.00 -9.98 0.38
N ARG A 32 23.15 -10.66 0.51
CA ARG A 32 23.55 -11.32 1.77
C ARG A 32 23.78 -10.33 2.90
N ALA A 33 24.43 -9.19 2.63
CA ALA A 33 24.66 -8.15 3.63
C ALA A 33 23.33 -7.55 4.14
N ILE A 34 22.39 -7.26 3.25
CA ILE A 34 21.05 -6.76 3.60
C ILE A 34 20.28 -7.79 4.43
N ALA A 35 20.34 -9.07 4.05
CA ALA A 35 19.68 -10.15 4.80
C ALA A 35 20.26 -10.31 6.22
N ASN A 36 21.58 -10.20 6.37
CA ASN A 36 22.24 -10.25 7.68
C ASN A 36 21.89 -9.04 8.55
N ILE A 37 21.90 -7.82 7.98
CA ILE A 37 21.50 -6.60 8.71
C ILE A 37 20.05 -6.70 9.18
N LYS A 38 19.14 -7.20 8.33
CA LYS A 38 17.74 -7.40 8.68
C LYS A 38 17.59 -8.40 9.83
N LYS A 39 18.31 -9.52 9.78
CA LYS A 39 18.33 -10.53 10.83
C LYS A 39 18.90 -10.00 12.15
N ASP A 40 19.96 -9.19 12.09
CA ASP A 40 20.56 -8.56 13.27
C ASP A 40 19.60 -7.54 13.88
N PHE A 41 18.92 -6.75 13.05
CA PHE A 41 17.92 -5.79 13.51
C PHE A 41 16.73 -6.50 14.18
N GLU A 42 16.21 -7.58 13.59
CA GLU A 42 15.15 -8.38 14.19
C GLU A 42 15.56 -9.03 15.52
N THR A 43 16.83 -9.46 15.62
CA THR A 43 17.39 -10.06 16.84
C THR A 43 17.55 -9.00 17.93
N LEU A 44 18.07 -7.82 17.60
CA LEU A 44 18.19 -6.66 18.50
C LEU A 44 16.83 -6.15 18.98
N ALA A 45 15.84 -6.10 18.08
CA ALA A 45 14.48 -5.71 18.42
C ALA A 45 13.87 -6.70 19.42
N ARG A 46 13.97 -8.02 19.17
CA ARG A 46 13.46 -9.04 20.09
C ARG A 46 14.14 -9.00 21.46
N ALA A 47 15.47 -8.80 21.50
CA ALA A 47 16.21 -8.66 22.76
C ALA A 47 15.76 -7.42 23.55
N ARG A 48 15.56 -6.27 22.89
CA ARG A 48 15.04 -5.04 23.51
C ARG A 48 13.63 -5.21 24.06
N TYR A 49 12.76 -5.93 23.36
CA TYR A 49 11.40 -6.22 23.83
C TYR A 49 11.40 -7.13 25.07
N GLN A 50 12.26 -8.15 25.10
CA GLN A 50 12.40 -9.04 26.26
C GLN A 50 12.99 -8.31 27.48
N GLU A 51 13.98 -7.43 27.29
CA GLU A 51 14.53 -6.60 28.37
C GLU A 51 13.47 -5.64 28.97
N TRP A 52 12.61 -5.07 28.12
CA TRP A 52 11.52 -4.21 28.56
C TRP A 52 10.44 -4.98 29.32
N GLU A 53 10.07 -6.17 28.84
CA GLU A 53 9.08 -7.02 29.51
C GLU A 53 9.56 -7.47 30.91
N VAL A 54 10.83 -7.89 31.01
CA VAL A 54 11.45 -8.25 32.30
C VAL A 54 11.53 -7.04 33.24
N TYR A 55 11.83 -5.84 32.73
CA TYR A 55 11.86 -4.61 33.53
C TYR A 55 10.48 -4.28 34.11
N TYR A 56 9.42 -4.31 33.30
CA TYR A 56 8.06 -4.02 33.76
C TYR A 56 7.52 -5.08 34.71
N MET A 57 7.84 -6.36 34.49
CA MET A 57 7.47 -7.45 35.40
C MET A 57 8.15 -7.27 36.76
N THR A 58 9.47 -7.03 36.77
CA THR A 58 10.25 -6.82 38.01
C THR A 58 9.75 -5.60 38.79
N LYS A 59 9.46 -4.48 38.10
CA LYS A 59 8.93 -3.28 38.73
C LYS A 59 7.53 -3.48 39.32
N THR A 60 6.69 -4.28 38.66
CA THR A 60 5.35 -4.60 39.16
C THR A 60 5.43 -5.45 40.42
N GLU A 61 6.35 -6.42 40.48
CA GLU A 61 6.57 -7.24 41.68
C GLU A 61 7.13 -6.43 42.86
N GLU A 62 8.06 -5.50 42.62
CA GLU A 62 8.59 -4.61 43.67
C GLU A 62 7.49 -3.75 44.30
N VAL A 63 6.63 -3.13 43.48
CA VAL A 63 5.51 -2.32 43.97
C VAL A 63 4.51 -3.16 44.77
N GLN A 64 4.24 -4.39 44.34
CA GLN A 64 3.35 -5.30 45.08
C GLN A 64 3.93 -5.68 46.45
N LYS A 65 5.23 -5.95 46.55
CA LYS A 65 5.90 -6.24 47.83
C LYS A 65 5.85 -5.05 48.79
N GLU A 66 6.06 -3.83 48.28
CA GLU A 66 5.98 -2.60 49.09
C GLU A 66 4.58 -2.38 49.68
N ILE A 67 3.53 -2.62 48.89
CA ILE A 67 2.13 -2.51 49.34
C ILE A 67 1.82 -3.54 50.45
N VAL A 68 2.31 -4.77 50.31
CA VAL A 68 2.10 -5.84 51.31
C VAL A 68 2.82 -5.49 52.63
N GLU A 69 4.05 -5.01 52.55
CA GLU A 69 4.84 -4.64 53.72
C GLU A 69 4.26 -3.43 54.48
N GLN A 70 3.73 -2.43 53.75
CA GLN A 70 3.01 -1.32 54.39
C GLN A 70 1.72 -1.78 55.08
N LYS A 71 0.98 -2.72 54.48
CA LYS A 71 -0.21 -3.31 55.11
C LYS A 71 0.14 -4.11 56.36
N ARG A 72 1.26 -4.85 56.35
CA ARG A 72 1.76 -5.59 57.53
C ARG A 72 2.12 -4.65 58.67
N LYS A 73 2.92 -3.61 58.41
CA LYS A 73 3.31 -2.60 59.41
C LYS A 73 2.09 -1.88 60.01
N LYS A 74 1.07 -1.59 59.20
CA LYS A 74 -0.19 -0.98 59.68
C LYS A 74 -1.00 -1.92 60.57
N ALA A 75 -0.99 -3.22 60.28
CA ALA A 75 -1.66 -4.25 61.09
C ALA A 75 -0.95 -4.51 62.43
N GLU A 76 0.39 -4.47 62.45
CA GLU A 76 1.19 -4.62 63.67
C GLU A 76 1.06 -3.41 64.61
N ALA A 77 1.04 -2.19 64.06
CA ALA A 77 0.76 -0.97 64.81
C ALA A 77 -0.66 -0.96 65.43
N SER A 78 -1.60 -1.74 64.88
CA SER A 78 -2.97 -1.85 65.40
C SER A 78 -3.12 -2.91 66.50
N ARG A 79 -2.12 -3.78 66.73
CA ARG A 79 -2.18 -4.91 67.69
C ARG A 79 -1.43 -4.65 69.00
N SER A 80 -0.55 -3.67 69.07
CA SER A 80 0.21 -3.35 70.28
C SER A 80 -0.52 -2.28 71.11
N SER A 81 -1.37 -2.71 72.05
CA SER A 81 -1.95 -1.82 73.06
C SER A 81 -0.96 -1.61 74.22
N ASP A 82 0.05 -0.78 74.01
CA ASP A 82 0.75 -0.12 75.13
C ASP A 82 1.48 1.12 74.61
N VAL A 83 0.74 2.23 74.51
CA VAL A 83 1.26 3.49 74.00
C VAL A 83 1.90 4.24 75.16
N GLY A 84 3.14 3.87 75.47
CA GLY A 84 4.02 4.66 76.32
C GLY A 84 4.32 6.02 75.66
N ILE A 85 4.18 7.09 76.42
CA ILE A 85 4.33 8.51 76.02
C ILE A 85 5.69 8.83 75.35
N MET A 86 6.67 7.91 75.40
CA MET A 86 7.94 8.01 74.65
C MET A 86 7.80 7.72 73.14
N ASP A 87 6.79 6.98 72.68
CA ASP A 87 6.68 6.57 71.27
C ASP A 87 5.99 7.64 70.40
N LEU A 88 5.11 8.46 70.99
CA LEU A 88 4.47 9.59 70.29
C LEU A 88 5.47 10.66 69.88
N LYS A 89 6.55 10.86 70.65
CA LYS A 89 7.59 11.84 70.32
C LYS A 89 8.47 11.33 69.19
N THR A 90 8.80 10.04 69.20
CA THR A 90 9.58 9.37 68.15
C THR A 90 8.79 9.27 66.85
N ILE A 91 7.50 8.94 66.91
CA ILE A 91 6.58 8.94 65.76
C ILE A 91 6.38 10.35 65.23
N LYS A 92 6.28 11.37 66.11
CA LYS A 92 6.18 12.77 65.68
C LYS A 92 7.45 13.25 65.00
N SER A 93 8.62 12.92 65.56
CA SER A 93 9.91 13.17 64.92
C SER A 93 10.04 12.45 63.58
N ALA A 94 9.68 11.17 63.49
CA ALA A 94 9.70 10.42 62.23
C ALA A 94 8.67 10.95 61.21
N LEU A 95 7.52 11.46 61.65
CA LEU A 95 6.52 12.11 60.79
C LEU A 95 6.98 13.50 60.34
N GLU A 96 7.68 14.25 61.18
CA GLU A 96 8.31 15.53 60.83
C GLU A 96 9.47 15.30 59.85
N GLU A 97 10.26 14.26 60.05
CA GLU A 97 11.35 13.85 59.15
C GLU A 97 10.80 13.35 57.81
N SER A 98 9.70 12.57 57.83
CA SER A 98 9.00 12.14 56.62
C SER A 98 8.31 13.30 55.90
N ARG A 99 7.74 14.28 56.63
CA ARG A 99 7.21 15.53 56.04
C ARG A 99 8.31 16.39 55.44
N SER A 100 9.46 16.49 56.10
CA SER A 100 10.63 17.22 55.61
C SER A 100 11.22 16.54 54.37
N SER A 101 11.30 15.21 54.37
CA SER A 101 11.72 14.40 53.24
C SER A 101 10.72 14.51 52.08
N TYR A 102 9.41 14.52 52.35
CA TYR A 102 8.38 14.75 51.34
C TYR A 102 8.44 16.16 50.77
N ALA A 103 8.66 17.18 51.59
CA ALA A 103 8.84 18.56 51.13
C ALA A 103 10.12 18.72 50.30
N THR A 104 11.20 18.03 50.69
CA THR A 104 12.45 17.96 49.92
C THR A 104 12.21 17.27 48.59
N LEU A 105 11.54 16.11 48.57
CA LEU A 105 11.16 15.40 47.35
C LEU A 105 10.21 16.24 46.47
N GLN A 106 9.31 17.03 47.05
CA GLN A 106 8.43 17.92 46.31
C GLN A 106 9.20 19.10 45.72
N THR A 107 10.21 19.58 46.43
CA THR A 107 11.15 20.62 45.95
C THR A 107 12.08 20.07 44.87
N GLU A 108 12.61 18.86 45.04
CA GLU A 108 13.42 18.16 44.05
C GLU A 108 12.61 17.80 42.82
N ASN A 109 11.36 17.35 42.98
CA ASN A 109 10.45 17.08 41.88
C ASN A 109 10.05 18.37 41.17
N SER A 110 9.80 19.48 41.87
CA SER A 110 9.60 20.77 41.20
C SER A 110 10.88 21.32 40.56
N THR A 111 12.05 21.03 41.11
CA THR A 111 13.36 21.35 40.51
C THR A 111 13.66 20.45 39.31
N LEU A 112 13.25 19.18 39.34
CA LEU A 112 13.34 18.23 38.22
C LEU A 112 12.33 18.58 37.15
N VAL A 113 11.09 18.95 37.49
CA VAL A 113 10.09 19.49 36.56
C VAL A 113 10.62 20.78 35.95
N ASN A 114 11.21 21.67 36.75
CA ASN A 114 11.83 22.89 36.25
C ASN A 114 13.04 22.58 35.36
N ARG A 115 13.90 21.63 35.73
CA ARG A 115 15.04 21.16 34.92
C ARG A 115 14.60 20.38 33.68
N VAL A 116 13.45 19.72 33.68
CA VAL A 116 12.83 19.08 32.49
C VAL A 116 12.18 20.14 31.60
N SER A 117 11.71 21.26 32.17
CA SER A 117 11.16 22.39 31.41
C SER A 117 12.21 23.41 30.94
N THR A 118 13.40 23.45 31.57
CA THR A 118 14.53 24.34 31.23
C THR A 118 15.73 23.63 30.62
N ALA A 119 15.85 22.30 30.78
CA ALA A 119 16.62 21.51 29.85
C ALA A 119 15.88 21.57 28.53
N THR A 120 16.44 22.33 27.61
CA THR A 120 16.16 22.31 26.19
C THR A 120 16.47 20.91 25.64
N VAL A 121 15.74 19.88 26.06
CA VAL A 121 15.27 18.90 25.11
C VAL A 121 14.17 19.63 24.38
N THR A 122 14.50 20.05 23.17
CA THR A 122 13.55 20.32 22.11
C THR A 122 12.55 19.16 22.07
N LYS A 123 11.49 19.21 22.88
CA LYS A 123 10.31 18.38 22.67
C LYS A 123 9.57 19.06 21.54
N THR A 124 10.14 18.91 20.35
CA THR A 124 9.42 19.02 19.09
C THR A 124 8.24 18.07 19.25
N ARG A 125 7.05 18.59 19.52
CA ARG A 125 5.85 17.79 19.29
C ARG A 125 5.84 17.55 17.78
N GLU A 126 6.18 16.34 17.38
CA GLU A 126 6.08 15.90 15.99
C GLU A 126 4.66 16.18 15.51
N ILE A 127 4.52 17.14 14.59
CA ILE A 127 3.46 17.06 13.60
C ILE A 127 3.89 15.91 12.69
N ALA A 128 3.43 14.71 13.01
CA ALA A 128 3.55 13.59 12.08
C ALA A 128 2.63 13.90 10.91
N LEU A 129 3.18 14.49 9.83
CA LEU A 129 2.55 14.46 8.52
C LEU A 129 2.55 13.01 8.06
N VAL A 130 1.55 12.24 8.48
CA VAL A 130 1.30 10.92 7.93
C VAL A 130 0.66 11.14 6.57
N TRP A 131 1.50 11.12 5.54
CA TRP A 131 1.03 10.95 4.17
C TRP A 131 0.73 9.47 3.95
N SER A 132 -0.54 9.09 3.96
CA SER A 132 -0.95 7.75 3.55
C SER A 132 -1.41 7.79 2.09
N ASN A 133 -0.49 7.67 1.12
CA ASN A 133 -0.89 7.27 -0.24
C ASN A 133 -0.62 5.78 -0.52
N SER A 134 -0.04 5.06 0.42
CA SER A 134 0.10 3.61 0.43
C SER A 134 0.42 3.12 1.83
N SER A 135 0.05 1.89 2.13
CA SER A 135 0.25 1.17 3.39
C SER A 135 1.70 0.77 3.67
N THR A 136 2.67 1.66 3.47
CA THR A 136 4.09 1.40 3.79
C THR A 136 4.68 2.59 4.53
N ALA A 137 4.75 2.45 5.85
CA ALA A 137 5.56 3.32 6.70
C ALA A 137 7.03 2.92 6.54
N ASP A 138 7.89 3.87 6.18
CA ASP A 138 9.27 3.85 6.65
C ASP A 138 9.74 5.30 6.87
N PHE A 139 10.29 5.55 8.06
CA PHE A 139 10.55 6.87 8.62
C PHE A 139 12.06 7.13 8.64
N SER A 140 12.53 8.11 7.85
CA SER A 140 13.76 8.82 8.19
C SER A 140 13.81 10.23 7.62
N ALA A 141 13.87 11.18 8.57
CA ALA A 141 14.47 12.51 8.49
C ALA A 141 13.79 13.58 7.63
N ILE A 142 13.09 14.51 8.28
CA ILE A 142 13.20 15.95 7.96
C ILE A 142 13.17 16.77 9.26
N ASP A 143 14.32 17.36 9.60
CA ASP A 143 14.40 18.67 10.25
C ASP A 143 15.16 19.61 9.31
N SER A 144 14.66 20.82 9.11
CA SER A 144 15.45 22.02 9.44
C SER A 144 14.62 23.29 9.31
N LYS A 145 14.21 23.76 10.49
CA LYS A 145 14.19 25.18 10.92
C LYS A 145 13.01 26.11 10.53
N ALA A 146 12.27 26.43 11.60
CA ALA A 146 11.72 27.75 12.00
C ALA A 146 10.43 28.24 11.29
N SER A 147 9.40 28.79 11.94
CA SER A 147 9.13 29.13 13.35
C SER A 147 7.65 29.53 13.49
N SER A 148 6.97 29.13 14.57
CA SER A 148 6.29 30.01 15.54
C SER A 148 5.30 29.22 16.43
N VAL A 149 5.41 29.47 17.73
CA VAL A 149 4.67 28.86 18.84
C VAL A 149 3.37 29.62 19.07
N LEU A 150 2.25 28.94 19.34
CA LEU A 150 1.11 29.52 20.06
C LEU A 150 0.42 28.49 20.97
N GLN A 151 0.19 28.94 22.21
CA GLN A 151 -0.48 28.27 23.32
C GLN A 151 -2.00 28.13 23.09
N TRP A 152 -2.58 27.02 23.53
CA TRP A 152 -4.03 26.90 23.68
C TRP A 152 -4.46 27.40 25.06
N ALA A 153 -5.43 28.33 25.07
CA ALA A 153 -6.26 28.59 26.23
C ALA A 153 -7.23 27.42 26.41
N GLU A 154 -7.38 27.00 27.67
CA GLU A 154 -8.23 25.90 28.10
C GLU A 154 -9.69 26.11 27.67
N SER A 155 -10.20 25.23 26.81
CA SER A 155 -11.39 24.39 27.06
C SER A 155 -11.99 23.87 25.75
N VAL A 156 -11.51 22.72 25.27
CA VAL A 156 -12.35 21.81 24.49
C VAL A 156 -12.11 20.39 24.99
N LYS A 157 -12.98 19.93 25.88
CA LYS A 157 -13.13 18.49 26.16
C LYS A 157 -13.80 17.86 24.93
N VAL A 158 -13.04 17.08 24.14
CA VAL A 158 -13.62 16.04 23.30
C VAL A 158 -12.97 14.72 23.66
N THR A 159 -13.73 13.85 24.32
CA THR A 159 -13.36 12.45 24.49
C THR A 159 -14.02 11.66 23.36
N THR A 160 -13.21 10.87 22.65
CA THR A 160 -13.47 10.08 21.41
C THR A 160 -13.84 10.90 20.15
N GLY A 161 -13.13 10.82 19.02
CA GLY A 161 -11.88 10.12 18.69
C GLY A 161 -11.48 10.36 17.23
N MET A 162 -11.75 11.55 16.68
CA MET A 162 -11.26 12.15 15.43
C MET A 162 -12.12 13.41 15.15
N ILE A 163 -11.51 14.57 14.91
CA ILE A 163 -12.22 15.83 14.62
C ILE A 163 -11.80 16.32 13.24
N SER A 164 -12.73 16.43 12.28
CA SER A 164 -12.43 17.03 10.98
C SER A 164 -12.06 18.51 11.16
N LEU A 165 -10.95 18.93 10.57
CA LEU A 165 -10.48 20.31 10.60
C LEU A 165 -10.86 21.02 9.29
N PRO A 166 -11.38 22.26 9.35
CA PRO A 166 -11.62 23.04 8.16
C PRO A 166 -10.29 23.31 7.43
N THR A 167 -10.33 23.25 6.09
CA THR A 167 -9.17 23.48 5.24
C THR A 167 -9.50 24.37 4.06
N THR A 168 -8.48 25.05 3.55
CA THR A 168 -8.47 25.65 2.22
C THR A 168 -7.18 25.26 1.54
N PHE A 169 -7.19 25.14 0.22
CA PHE A 169 -5.96 24.86 -0.52
C PHE A 169 -5.87 25.69 -1.79
N ILE A 170 -4.64 25.95 -2.22
CA ILE A 170 -4.31 26.56 -3.50
C ILE A 170 -3.41 25.59 -4.25
N GLY A 171 -3.90 25.07 -5.37
CA GLY A 171 -3.20 24.11 -6.21
C GLY A 171 -2.76 24.68 -7.56
N PRO A 172 -2.24 23.82 -8.45
CA PRO A 172 -1.94 24.19 -9.82
C PRO A 172 -3.16 24.76 -10.54
N LYS A 173 -2.93 25.72 -11.44
CA LYS A 173 -4.00 26.31 -12.26
C LYS A 173 -4.61 25.22 -13.15
N GLY A 174 -5.93 25.01 -13.03
CA GLY A 174 -6.66 23.96 -13.76
C GLY A 174 -6.89 22.68 -12.95
N CYS A 175 -6.40 22.59 -11.70
CA CYS A 175 -6.76 21.48 -10.83
C CYS A 175 -8.27 21.44 -10.59
N SER A 176 -8.83 20.23 -10.60
CA SER A 176 -10.25 19.98 -10.36
C SER A 176 -10.44 18.58 -9.78
N GLY A 177 -11.28 18.46 -8.75
CA GLY A 177 -11.55 17.15 -8.15
C GLY A 177 -10.43 16.65 -7.23
N VAL A 178 -9.61 17.55 -6.71
CA VAL A 178 -8.64 17.29 -5.64
C VAL A 178 -9.22 17.79 -4.33
N SER A 179 -9.19 16.96 -3.30
CA SER A 179 -9.58 17.38 -1.95
C SER A 179 -8.65 16.79 -0.90
N PHE A 180 -8.53 17.49 0.22
CA PHE A 180 -7.74 17.07 1.37
C PHE A 180 -8.68 16.87 2.55
N SER A 181 -8.73 15.63 3.06
CA SER A 181 -9.37 15.37 4.35
C SER A 181 -8.32 15.56 5.45
N VAL A 182 -8.65 16.38 6.44
CA VAL A 182 -7.74 16.64 7.57
C VAL A 182 -8.49 16.37 8.85
N VAL A 183 -7.86 15.56 9.70
CA VAL A 183 -8.47 15.10 10.94
C VAL A 183 -7.50 15.29 12.10
N TYR A 184 -8.00 15.84 13.20
CA TYR A 184 -7.31 15.90 14.47
C TYR A 184 -7.64 14.68 15.33
N TYR A 185 -6.61 13.90 15.62
CA TYR A 185 -6.65 12.74 16.50
C TYR A 185 -6.44 13.18 17.95
N THR A 186 -7.53 13.31 18.69
CA THR A 186 -7.50 13.77 20.09
C THR A 186 -6.77 12.82 21.03
N ALA A 187 -6.78 11.51 20.75
CA ALA A 187 -6.14 10.50 21.59
C ALA A 187 -4.60 10.65 21.66
N ASN A 188 -3.99 11.09 20.56
CA ASN A 188 -2.53 11.23 20.43
C ASN A 188 -2.09 12.67 20.12
N GLU A 189 -3.02 13.62 20.16
CA GLU A 189 -2.85 15.04 19.81
C GLU A 189 -2.17 15.29 18.45
N ARG A 190 -2.55 14.51 17.41
CA ARG A 190 -1.94 14.59 16.07
C ARG A 190 -2.92 15.12 15.03
N ILE A 191 -2.41 15.88 14.06
CA ILE A 191 -3.16 16.21 12.84
C ILE A 191 -2.73 15.24 11.76
N ILE A 192 -3.69 14.57 11.13
CA ILE A 192 -3.49 13.67 10.01
C ILE A 192 -4.12 14.31 8.78
N ILE A 193 -3.38 14.31 7.67
CA ILE A 193 -3.91 14.65 6.36
C ILE A 193 -4.19 13.31 5.68
N GLU A 194 -5.44 12.91 5.67
CA GLU A 194 -5.88 11.72 4.97
C GLU A 194 -5.70 11.92 3.46
N ALA A 195 -5.33 10.84 2.77
CA ALA A 195 -4.97 10.79 1.36
C ALA A 195 -5.79 11.75 0.48
N SER A 196 -5.13 12.45 -0.44
CA SER A 196 -5.82 13.32 -1.38
C SER A 196 -6.79 12.49 -2.25
N ILE A 197 -8.07 12.85 -2.23
CA ILE A 197 -9.05 12.24 -3.14
C ILE A 197 -8.87 12.96 -4.48
N ILE A 198 -8.45 12.20 -5.49
CA ILE A 198 -8.33 12.67 -6.87
C ILE A 198 -9.41 11.95 -7.67
N THR A 199 -10.49 12.67 -8.00
CA THR A 199 -11.63 12.07 -8.72
C THR A 199 -11.37 11.90 -10.22
N ASP A 200 -10.51 12.76 -10.79
CA ASP A 200 -10.03 12.65 -12.16
C ASP A 200 -8.51 12.45 -12.13
N GLN A 201 -8.10 11.19 -12.21
CA GLN A 201 -6.68 10.81 -12.17
C GLN A 201 -5.93 11.17 -13.45
N PHE A 202 -6.61 11.47 -14.55
CA PHE A 202 -5.99 11.82 -15.83
C PHE A 202 -5.94 13.33 -16.10
N ASN A 203 -6.60 14.15 -15.28
CA ASN A 203 -6.32 15.58 -15.24
C ASN A 203 -4.89 15.84 -14.72
N PHE A 204 -3.96 16.13 -15.64
CA PHE A 204 -2.57 16.44 -15.33
C PHE A 204 -2.40 17.55 -14.28
N TYR A 205 -3.29 18.55 -14.28
CA TYR A 205 -3.21 19.69 -13.34
C TYR A 205 -3.55 19.31 -11.90
N ASN A 206 -4.04 18.09 -11.64
CA ASN A 206 -4.23 17.59 -10.29
C ASN A 206 -2.90 17.25 -9.58
N TYR A 207 -1.79 17.19 -10.31
CA TYR A 207 -0.48 16.84 -9.79
C TYR A 207 0.44 18.06 -9.70
N GLY A 208 1.30 18.09 -8.67
CA GLY A 208 2.21 19.19 -8.40
C GLY A 208 2.16 19.66 -6.96
N GLN A 209 2.54 20.92 -6.73
CA GLN A 209 2.57 21.52 -5.41
C GLN A 209 1.24 22.19 -5.06
N TYR A 210 0.78 21.95 -3.84
CA TYR A 210 -0.39 22.55 -3.21
C TYR A 210 0.03 23.28 -1.95
N GLN A 211 -0.55 24.44 -1.70
CA GLN A 211 -0.51 25.10 -0.39
C GLN A 211 -1.79 24.76 0.34
N LEU A 212 -1.70 23.96 1.40
CA LEU A 212 -2.83 23.60 2.26
C LEU A 212 -2.78 24.43 3.54
N THR A 213 -3.86 25.16 3.82
CA THR A 213 -4.05 25.89 5.08
C THR A 213 -5.12 25.18 5.90
N ILE A 214 -4.79 24.89 7.16
CA ILE A 214 -5.68 24.22 8.12
C ILE A 214 -6.11 25.24 9.17
N TYR A 215 -7.38 25.22 9.56
CA TYR A 215 -7.98 26.16 10.50
C TYR A 215 -8.43 25.46 11.79
N TYR A 216 -8.54 26.24 12.86
CA TYR A 216 -9.18 25.77 14.07
C TYR A 216 -10.68 25.48 13.83
N PRO A 217 -11.26 24.47 14.51
CA PRO A 217 -12.68 24.18 14.40
C PRO A 217 -13.53 25.43 14.67
N ASN A 218 -14.51 25.69 13.81
CA ASN A 218 -15.45 26.82 13.92
C ASN A 218 -14.78 28.22 13.99
N SER A 219 -13.54 28.34 13.52
CA SER A 219 -12.80 29.60 13.51
C SER A 219 -12.12 29.85 12.16
N LYS A 220 -11.83 31.12 11.87
CA LYS A 220 -10.96 31.51 10.73
C LYS A 220 -9.49 31.60 11.11
N THR A 221 -9.14 31.27 12.35
CA THR A 221 -7.75 31.26 12.81
C THR A 221 -7.00 30.08 12.21
N VAL A 222 -5.88 30.38 11.57
CA VAL A 222 -5.01 29.40 10.92
C VAL A 222 -4.22 28.64 11.97
N ILE A 223 -4.24 27.31 11.88
CA ILE A 223 -3.34 26.41 12.62
C ILE A 223 -1.96 26.41 11.96
N GLY A 224 -1.94 26.29 10.63
CA GLY A 224 -0.73 26.33 9.84
C GLY A 224 -1.01 26.26 8.35
N THR A 225 0.07 26.43 7.58
CA THR A 225 0.08 26.24 6.12
C THR A 225 1.23 25.31 5.75
N TRP A 226 0.96 24.33 4.91
CA TRP A 226 1.91 23.32 4.47
C TRP A 226 1.97 23.24 2.95
N THR A 227 3.18 23.01 2.43
CA THR A 227 3.37 22.63 1.04
C THR A 227 3.20 21.12 0.91
N ILE A 228 2.27 20.72 0.07
CA ILE A 228 1.91 19.33 -0.23
C ILE A 228 2.34 19.04 -1.67
N HIS A 229 3.07 17.95 -1.90
CA HIS A 229 3.40 17.52 -3.25
C HIS A 229 2.59 16.28 -3.63
N ILE A 230 1.73 16.40 -4.64
CA ILE A 230 0.93 15.30 -5.17
C ILE A 230 1.56 14.83 -6.47
N GLU A 231 1.86 13.55 -6.55
CA GLU A 231 2.41 12.90 -7.75
C GLU A 231 1.46 11.82 -8.26
N PRO A 232 1.41 11.59 -9.58
CA PRO A 232 0.62 10.51 -10.15
C PRO A 232 1.19 9.14 -9.75
N LYS A 233 0.31 8.15 -9.64
CA LYS A 233 0.73 6.75 -9.48
C LYS A 233 1.53 6.30 -10.70
N GLY A 234 2.48 5.38 -10.48
CA GLY A 234 3.37 4.92 -11.56
C GLY A 234 2.64 4.22 -12.71
N ASP A 235 1.53 3.53 -12.43
CA ASP A 235 0.74 2.75 -13.37
C ASP A 235 -0.04 3.60 -14.39
N ILE A 236 -0.34 4.86 -14.05
CA ILE A 236 -0.98 5.83 -14.97
C ILE A 236 0.04 6.71 -15.70
N CYS A 237 1.32 6.64 -15.33
CA CYS A 237 2.38 7.37 -16.01
C CYS A 237 2.76 6.72 -17.34
N MET A 238 3.12 7.54 -18.33
CA MET A 238 3.58 7.10 -19.65
C MET A 238 4.91 6.34 -19.50
N PRO A 239 5.00 5.07 -19.93
CA PRO A 239 6.26 4.33 -19.89
C PRO A 239 7.23 4.86 -20.95
N LYS A 240 8.48 4.36 -20.96
CA LYS A 240 9.44 4.70 -22.02
C LYS A 240 9.29 3.80 -23.25
N GLN A 241 8.77 2.59 -23.08
CA GLN A 241 8.42 1.70 -24.19
C GLN A 241 7.20 0.84 -23.83
N TYR A 242 6.46 0.46 -24.87
CA TYR A 242 5.47 -0.62 -24.79
C TYR A 242 6.03 -1.91 -25.36
N ILE A 243 5.71 -3.04 -24.74
CA ILE A 243 5.88 -4.39 -25.31
C ILE A 243 4.48 -4.89 -25.67
N ILE A 244 4.18 -4.97 -26.96
CA ILE A 244 2.86 -5.34 -27.47
C ILE A 244 2.75 -6.85 -27.61
N ARG A 245 1.77 -7.42 -26.91
CA ARG A 245 1.43 -8.84 -26.97
C ARG A 245 -0.06 -9.04 -27.12
N ASP A 246 -0.51 -10.21 -27.57
CA ASP A 246 -1.92 -10.58 -27.45
C ASP A 246 -2.25 -11.14 -26.06
N SER A 247 -3.54 -11.35 -25.79
CA SER A 247 -4.01 -11.86 -24.50
C SER A 247 -3.47 -13.25 -24.14
N ILE A 248 -2.86 -14.00 -25.06
CA ILE A 248 -2.23 -15.29 -24.80
C ILE A 248 -0.70 -15.21 -24.91
N ASN A 249 -0.15 -14.02 -24.70
CA ASN A 249 1.27 -13.70 -24.59
C ASN A 249 2.08 -13.82 -25.90
N ASN A 250 1.45 -13.93 -27.06
CA ASN A 250 2.16 -13.90 -28.34
C ASN A 250 2.61 -12.48 -28.68
N VAL A 251 3.79 -12.36 -29.30
CA VAL A 251 4.30 -11.08 -29.82
C VAL A 251 3.46 -10.60 -30.99
N ILE A 252 3.12 -9.30 -31.00
CA ILE A 252 2.45 -8.66 -32.14
C ILE A 252 3.35 -7.59 -32.76
N ALA A 253 4.02 -7.94 -33.86
CA ALA A 253 4.73 -6.99 -34.70
C ALA A 253 3.77 -6.13 -35.55
N ASP A 254 4.29 -5.03 -36.10
CA ASP A 254 3.60 -4.09 -37.00
C ASP A 254 2.36 -3.41 -36.38
N THR A 255 2.31 -3.34 -35.06
CA THR A 255 1.26 -2.62 -34.31
C THR A 255 1.61 -1.15 -34.22
N THR A 256 0.68 -0.28 -34.60
CA THR A 256 0.85 1.18 -34.46
C THR A 256 0.43 1.65 -33.07
N VAL A 257 1.29 2.43 -32.41
CA VAL A 257 0.98 3.20 -31.20
C VAL A 257 1.01 4.68 -31.56
N GLN A 258 -0.11 5.37 -31.34
CA GLN A 258 -0.22 6.81 -31.52
C GLN A 258 -0.39 7.49 -30.17
N LEU A 259 0.29 8.61 -29.99
CA LEU A 259 0.06 9.52 -28.87
C LEU A 259 -0.62 10.77 -29.40
N LEU A 260 -1.73 11.14 -28.77
CA LEU A 260 -2.48 12.33 -29.08
C LEU A 260 -2.41 13.29 -27.90
N LEU A 261 -2.15 14.56 -28.21
CA LEU A 261 -2.21 15.66 -27.24
C LEU A 261 -3.31 16.62 -27.72
N ASN A 262 -4.33 16.83 -26.90
CA ASN A 262 -5.50 17.65 -27.24
C ASN A 262 -6.16 17.23 -28.58
N GLY A 263 -6.26 15.91 -28.81
CA GLY A 263 -6.82 15.35 -30.05
C GLY A 263 -5.92 15.37 -31.28
N GLN A 264 -4.72 15.97 -31.20
CA GLN A 264 -3.76 15.98 -32.30
C GLN A 264 -2.72 14.88 -32.11
N VAL A 265 -2.50 14.06 -33.15
CA VAL A 265 -1.41 13.07 -33.16
C VAL A 265 -0.06 13.79 -33.12
N VAL A 266 0.71 13.54 -32.06
CA VAL A 266 2.07 14.10 -31.86
C VAL A 266 3.17 13.05 -31.99
N PHE A 267 2.80 11.77 -31.94
CA PHE A 267 3.71 10.66 -32.17
C PHE A 267 2.99 9.49 -32.84
N THR A 268 3.71 8.76 -33.69
CA THR A 268 3.30 7.46 -34.20
C THR A 268 4.53 6.57 -34.26
N GLY A 269 4.47 5.43 -33.58
CA GLY A 269 5.49 4.39 -33.62
C GLY A 269 4.88 3.05 -34.02
N THR A 270 5.71 2.14 -34.50
CA THR A 270 5.29 0.80 -34.91
C THR A 270 6.10 -0.24 -34.15
N SER A 271 5.44 -1.33 -33.71
CA SER A 271 6.12 -2.39 -32.98
C SER A 271 7.06 -3.17 -33.89
N ASP A 272 8.26 -3.44 -33.39
CA ASP A 272 9.24 -4.27 -34.09
C ASP A 272 8.88 -5.77 -34.03
N LYS A 273 9.80 -6.62 -34.52
CA LYS A 273 9.61 -8.08 -34.56
C LYS A 273 9.49 -8.74 -33.19
N VAL A 274 9.88 -8.05 -32.12
CA VAL A 274 9.75 -8.52 -30.72
C VAL A 274 8.63 -7.78 -29.98
N GLY A 275 7.83 -6.97 -30.70
CA GLY A 275 6.66 -6.28 -30.17
C GLY A 275 6.98 -4.95 -29.49
N ILE A 276 8.21 -4.45 -29.57
CA ILE A 276 8.61 -3.24 -28.83
C ILE A 276 8.26 -1.98 -29.63
N VAL A 277 7.67 -1.02 -28.93
CA VAL A 277 7.50 0.37 -29.40
C VAL A 277 8.20 1.32 -28.44
N ASN A 278 9.28 1.96 -28.89
CA ASN A 278 9.96 3.00 -28.12
C ASN A 278 9.20 4.33 -28.22
N LEU A 279 8.92 4.93 -27.07
CA LEU A 279 8.25 6.23 -27.00
C LEU A 279 9.27 7.38 -26.95
N PRO A 280 8.91 8.59 -27.43
CA PRO A 280 9.79 9.74 -27.37
C PRO A 280 10.14 10.09 -25.91
N ARG A 281 11.42 10.36 -25.63
CA ARG A 281 11.89 10.74 -24.28
C ARG A 281 11.64 12.21 -23.92
N ASN A 282 11.26 13.01 -24.90
CA ASN A 282 11.10 14.46 -24.80
C ASN A 282 9.64 14.91 -24.90
N LEU A 283 8.69 14.05 -24.53
CA LEU A 283 7.29 14.42 -24.43
C LEU A 283 7.11 15.51 -23.37
N SER A 284 6.28 16.51 -23.68
CA SER A 284 5.93 17.56 -22.72
C SER A 284 5.07 16.99 -21.59
N ASN A 285 5.21 17.53 -20.38
CA ASN A 285 4.36 17.14 -19.26
C ASN A 285 2.88 17.46 -19.56
N ASN A 286 2.05 16.43 -19.70
CA ASN A 286 0.61 16.54 -19.96
C ASN A 286 -0.07 15.16 -19.82
N CYS A 287 -1.39 15.13 -20.02
CA CYS A 287 -2.12 13.91 -20.33
C CYS A 287 -2.13 13.68 -21.84
N TYR A 288 -1.97 12.42 -22.25
CA TYR A 288 -2.02 11.99 -23.64
C TYR A 288 -3.05 10.88 -23.79
N ASP A 289 -3.82 10.93 -24.87
CA ASP A 289 -4.57 9.78 -25.32
C ASP A 289 -3.61 8.85 -26.08
N VAL A 290 -3.67 7.57 -25.76
CA VAL A 290 -2.89 6.50 -26.37
C VAL A 290 -3.83 5.65 -27.19
N VAL A 291 -3.50 5.48 -28.48
CA VAL A 291 -4.24 4.60 -29.38
C VAL A 291 -3.30 3.51 -29.87
N ILE A 292 -3.67 2.25 -29.65
CA ILE A 292 -2.90 1.09 -30.12
C ILE A 292 -3.75 0.31 -31.12
N ASN A 293 -3.25 0.17 -32.35
CA ASN A 293 -3.94 -0.50 -33.45
C ASN A 293 -3.01 -1.51 -34.13
N THR A 294 -3.39 -2.78 -34.09
CA THR A 294 -2.63 -3.89 -34.69
C THR A 294 -2.82 -4.03 -36.20
N HIS A 295 -3.82 -3.34 -36.77
CA HIS A 295 -4.29 -3.48 -38.16
C HIS A 295 -4.77 -4.89 -38.53
N LYS A 296 -4.97 -5.76 -37.53
CA LYS A 296 -5.45 -7.13 -37.70
C LYS A 296 -6.87 -7.23 -37.17
N ALA A 297 -7.81 -7.65 -38.01
CA ALA A 297 -9.24 -7.69 -37.71
C ALA A 297 -9.61 -8.55 -36.49
N GLN A 298 -8.76 -9.51 -36.11
CA GLN A 298 -8.97 -10.38 -34.95
C GLN A 298 -8.68 -9.72 -33.60
N TYR A 299 -8.16 -8.49 -33.58
CA TYR A 299 -7.81 -7.76 -32.36
C TYR A 299 -8.57 -6.44 -32.26
N LYS A 300 -8.84 -6.00 -31.03
CA LYS A 300 -9.47 -4.71 -30.76
C LYS A 300 -8.46 -3.58 -30.82
N ILE A 301 -8.93 -2.40 -31.22
CA ILE A 301 -8.19 -1.15 -31.04
C ILE A 301 -8.27 -0.76 -29.56
N ALA A 302 -7.13 -0.47 -28.94
CA ALA A 302 -7.07 0.02 -27.58
C ALA A 302 -6.99 1.54 -27.55
N LYS A 303 -7.78 2.16 -26.67
CA LYS A 303 -7.75 3.59 -26.35
C LYS A 303 -7.69 3.76 -24.84
N PHE A 304 -6.80 4.60 -24.34
CA PHE A 304 -6.68 4.91 -22.91
C PHE A 304 -5.82 6.15 -22.72
N GLN A 305 -5.75 6.65 -21.49
CA GLN A 305 -4.97 7.85 -21.15
C GLN A 305 -3.72 7.50 -20.34
N ARG A 306 -2.68 8.34 -20.51
CA ARG A 306 -1.43 8.30 -19.74
C ARG A 306 -0.92 9.70 -19.46
N ILE A 307 -0.26 9.85 -18.30
CA ILE A 307 0.35 11.11 -17.89
C ILE A 307 1.87 11.09 -18.11
N VAL A 308 2.40 12.12 -18.74
CA VAL A 308 3.83 12.44 -18.69
C VAL A 308 4.04 13.39 -17.51
N PHE A 309 4.70 12.91 -16.46
CA PHE A 309 5.06 13.71 -15.29
C PHE A 309 6.51 13.41 -14.91
N GLN A 310 7.41 14.33 -15.25
CA GLN A 310 8.83 14.29 -14.83
C GLN A 310 9.52 12.93 -15.11
N ASN A 311 9.15 12.25 -16.20
CA ASN A 311 9.66 10.93 -16.56
C ASN A 311 9.50 9.83 -15.49
N ARG A 312 8.47 9.90 -14.63
CA ARG A 312 8.19 8.92 -13.57
C ARG A 312 7.66 7.57 -14.05
N GLY A 313 7.33 7.41 -15.33
CA GLY A 313 6.80 6.15 -15.85
C GLY A 313 7.86 5.04 -15.89
N ALA A 314 7.38 3.79 -15.89
CA ALA A 314 8.24 2.61 -15.96
C ALA A 314 9.11 2.59 -17.23
N GLU A 315 10.27 1.93 -17.16
CA GLU A 315 11.12 1.72 -18.33
C GLU A 315 10.34 1.01 -19.45
N SER A 316 9.57 -0.01 -19.09
CA SER A 316 8.83 -0.85 -20.02
C SER A 316 7.51 -1.28 -19.41
N VAL A 317 6.46 -1.31 -20.21
CA VAL A 317 5.16 -1.90 -19.85
C VAL A 317 4.71 -2.84 -20.95
N THR A 318 4.38 -4.07 -20.58
CA THR A 318 3.69 -4.99 -21.50
C THR A 318 2.24 -4.56 -21.62
N TYR A 319 1.78 -4.35 -22.86
CA TYR A 319 0.39 -4.06 -23.15
C TYR A 319 -0.22 -5.24 -23.91
N PHE A 320 -1.20 -5.90 -23.29
CA PHE A 320 -1.93 -7.00 -23.88
C PHE A 320 -3.10 -6.48 -24.73
N ILE A 321 -3.08 -6.82 -26.01
CA ILE A 321 -4.14 -6.52 -26.97
C ILE A 321 -5.19 -7.63 -26.90
N TYR A 322 -6.43 -7.21 -26.68
CA TYR A 322 -7.57 -8.11 -26.58
C TYR A 322 -8.02 -8.60 -27.96
N ARG A 323 -8.50 -9.85 -27.99
CA ARG A 323 -9.12 -10.42 -29.18
C ARG A 323 -10.49 -9.80 -29.42
N GLN A 324 -10.90 -9.75 -30.69
CA GLN A 324 -12.30 -9.53 -31.04
C GLN A 324 -13.12 -10.76 -30.63
N MET A 325 -14.26 -10.51 -29.99
CA MET A 325 -15.07 -11.54 -29.35
C MET A 325 -16.46 -11.57 -29.97
N GLN A 326 -17.10 -12.74 -29.98
CA GLN A 326 -18.52 -12.82 -30.34
C GLN A 326 -19.41 -12.23 -29.22
N SER A 327 -20.67 -11.92 -29.53
CA SER A 327 -21.58 -11.25 -28.59
C SER A 327 -21.82 -11.99 -27.28
N ASP A 328 -21.61 -13.30 -27.28
CA ASP A 328 -21.78 -14.24 -26.18
C ASP A 328 -20.44 -14.68 -25.59
N GLU A 329 -19.33 -14.07 -25.97
CA GLU A 329 -18.01 -14.42 -25.45
C GLU A 329 -17.47 -13.36 -24.48
N VAL A 330 -16.78 -13.86 -23.45
CA VAL A 330 -16.07 -13.07 -22.44
C VAL A 330 -14.63 -13.58 -22.36
N GLU A 331 -13.68 -12.66 -22.28
CA GLU A 331 -12.28 -12.93 -22.00
C GLU A 331 -11.90 -12.32 -20.65
N PHE A 332 -11.28 -13.13 -19.79
CA PHE A 332 -10.63 -12.69 -18.56
C PHE A 332 -9.13 -12.75 -18.77
N LEU A 333 -8.45 -11.64 -18.52
CA LEU A 333 -6.99 -11.55 -18.52
C LEU A 333 -6.52 -11.14 -17.12
N LEU A 334 -5.81 -12.04 -16.46
CA LEU A 334 -5.21 -11.84 -15.15
C LEU A 334 -3.74 -11.46 -15.30
N THR A 335 -3.32 -10.41 -14.61
CA THR A 335 -1.90 -10.00 -14.44
C THR A 335 -1.66 -9.68 -12.98
N TRP A 336 -0.43 -9.82 -12.50
CA TRP A 336 -0.07 -9.53 -11.10
C TRP A 336 1.37 -9.02 -10.99
N GLY A 337 1.73 -8.49 -9.83
CA GLY A 337 3.09 -8.04 -9.54
C GLY A 337 4.03 -9.20 -9.20
N GLU A 338 5.33 -8.92 -9.17
CA GLU A 338 6.38 -9.93 -8.93
C GLU A 338 6.41 -10.52 -7.51
N GLN A 339 5.58 -10.01 -6.59
CA GLN A 339 5.53 -10.48 -5.20
C GLN A 339 4.99 -11.91 -5.04
N ILE A 340 4.18 -12.35 -6.00
CA ILE A 340 3.63 -13.71 -6.04
C ILE A 340 4.07 -14.34 -7.35
N SER A 341 4.69 -15.51 -7.25
CA SER A 341 5.20 -16.25 -8.40
C SER A 341 4.08 -16.78 -9.31
N ASP A 342 2.99 -17.27 -8.73
CA ASP A 342 1.91 -17.95 -9.47
C ASP A 342 0.53 -17.61 -8.92
N LEU A 343 -0.31 -17.00 -9.77
CA LEU A 343 -1.73 -16.83 -9.56
C LEU A 343 -2.49 -17.56 -10.67
N ASP A 344 -3.50 -18.33 -10.26
CA ASP A 344 -4.30 -19.17 -11.14
C ASP A 344 -5.71 -18.59 -11.35
N SER A 345 -6.24 -18.78 -12.55
CA SER A 345 -7.55 -18.35 -12.98
C SER A 345 -8.51 -19.53 -12.86
N HIS A 346 -9.63 -19.31 -12.17
CA HIS A 346 -10.65 -20.32 -11.95
C HIS A 346 -11.99 -19.84 -12.49
N VAL A 347 -12.64 -20.64 -13.33
CA VAL A 347 -14.05 -20.44 -13.71
C VAL A 347 -14.89 -21.63 -13.28
N TYR A 348 -15.90 -21.36 -12.46
CA TYR A 348 -16.92 -22.31 -12.05
C TYR A 348 -18.21 -22.07 -12.83
N VAL A 349 -18.86 -23.14 -13.25
CA VAL A 349 -20.16 -23.09 -13.93
C VAL A 349 -21.22 -23.74 -13.04
N SER A 350 -22.45 -23.23 -13.08
CA SER A 350 -23.56 -23.70 -12.24
C SER A 350 -23.94 -25.17 -12.42
N ASP A 351 -23.48 -25.83 -13.49
CA ASP A 351 -23.73 -27.24 -13.78
C ASP A 351 -22.63 -28.19 -13.27
N GLY A 352 -21.62 -27.69 -12.56
CA GLY A 352 -20.53 -28.50 -12.02
C GLY A 352 -19.21 -28.41 -12.78
N ARG A 353 -19.19 -27.78 -13.97
CA ARG A 353 -17.92 -27.58 -14.69
C ARG A 353 -17.02 -26.60 -13.94
N HIS A 354 -15.71 -26.86 -14.00
CA HIS A 354 -14.68 -26.03 -13.41
C HIS A 354 -13.45 -26.03 -14.32
N VAL A 355 -13.00 -24.85 -14.73
CA VAL A 355 -11.78 -24.67 -15.54
C VAL A 355 -10.72 -23.95 -14.73
N PHE A 356 -9.52 -24.54 -14.70
CA PHE A 356 -8.31 -24.07 -14.00
C PHE A 356 -7.07 -24.82 -14.54
N PHE A 357 -5.87 -24.57 -14.02
CA PHE A 357 -4.61 -25.08 -14.57
C PHE A 357 -4.57 -26.61 -14.84
N SER A 358 -5.22 -27.43 -14.00
CA SER A 358 -5.26 -28.89 -14.18
C SER A 358 -6.36 -29.37 -15.13
N ARG A 359 -7.39 -28.53 -15.37
CA ARG A 359 -8.53 -28.83 -16.23
C ARG A 359 -8.79 -27.62 -17.12
N LYS A 360 -7.96 -27.49 -18.16
CA LYS A 360 -7.89 -26.29 -19.00
C LYS A 360 -9.05 -26.16 -19.99
N GLN A 361 -9.79 -27.24 -20.25
CA GLN A 361 -10.84 -27.26 -21.26
C GLN A 361 -12.09 -27.93 -20.71
N GLU A 362 -13.20 -27.22 -20.80
CA GLU A 362 -14.56 -27.73 -20.68
C GLU A 362 -15.37 -27.24 -21.89
N PRO A 363 -16.57 -27.77 -22.17
CA PRO A 363 -17.45 -27.18 -23.17
C PRO A 363 -17.61 -25.68 -22.88
N ASN A 364 -17.46 -24.84 -23.92
CA ASN A 364 -17.68 -23.39 -23.84
C ASN A 364 -16.82 -22.61 -22.83
N VAL A 365 -15.81 -23.22 -22.19
CA VAL A 365 -14.87 -22.54 -21.28
C VAL A 365 -13.47 -23.10 -21.51
N SER A 366 -12.48 -22.23 -21.74
CA SER A 366 -11.08 -22.61 -21.95
C SER A 366 -10.11 -21.70 -21.21
N LEU A 367 -9.12 -22.29 -20.56
CA LEU A 367 -7.91 -21.62 -20.11
C LEU A 367 -6.94 -21.60 -21.30
N ASP A 368 -6.89 -20.47 -21.99
CA ASP A 368 -6.17 -20.30 -23.26
C ASP A 368 -4.67 -20.13 -23.04
N TYR A 369 -4.27 -19.53 -21.92
CA TYR A 369 -2.87 -19.38 -21.54
C TYR A 369 -2.72 -19.43 -20.02
N ASP A 370 -1.78 -20.27 -19.56
CA ASP A 370 -1.44 -20.56 -18.16
C ASP A 370 -0.01 -20.06 -17.91
N CYS A 371 0.18 -19.13 -16.97
CA CYS A 371 1.47 -18.53 -16.66
C CYS A 371 1.84 -18.82 -15.21
N ARG A 372 2.92 -19.58 -15.01
CA ARG A 372 3.37 -20.06 -13.69
C ARG A 372 4.50 -19.25 -13.08
N GLU A 373 4.91 -18.20 -13.78
CA GLU A 373 5.99 -17.31 -13.39
C GLU A 373 5.44 -15.88 -13.35
N GLY A 374 5.91 -15.08 -12.39
CA GLY A 374 5.27 -13.83 -12.00
C GLY A 374 5.00 -12.85 -13.16
N GLY A 375 3.98 -12.00 -12.99
CA GLY A 375 3.60 -10.99 -13.99
C GLY A 375 2.36 -11.33 -14.80
N GLY A 376 2.06 -12.62 -14.97
CA GLY A 376 1.07 -13.09 -15.94
C GLY A 376 1.52 -12.87 -17.41
N PRO A 377 0.59 -12.92 -18.38
CA PRO A 377 -0.84 -12.97 -18.18
C PRO A 377 -1.32 -14.40 -17.96
N GLU A 378 -2.51 -14.56 -17.41
CA GLU A 378 -3.27 -15.80 -17.48
C GLU A 378 -4.66 -15.50 -18.05
N THR A 379 -5.12 -16.30 -19.01
CA THR A 379 -6.28 -15.91 -19.82
C THR A 379 -7.29 -17.03 -19.95
N ILE A 380 -8.53 -16.76 -19.52
CA ILE A 380 -9.69 -17.64 -19.71
C ILE A 380 -10.66 -17.02 -20.71
N LYS A 381 -11.13 -17.84 -21.66
CA LYS A 381 -12.23 -17.52 -22.55
C LYS A 381 -13.49 -18.30 -22.14
N VAL A 382 -14.62 -17.60 -22.07
CA VAL A 382 -15.94 -18.16 -21.78
C VAL A 382 -16.88 -17.83 -22.92
N LYS A 383 -17.57 -18.83 -23.47
CA LYS A 383 -18.76 -18.65 -24.31
C LYS A 383 -20.00 -18.88 -23.44
N LEU A 384 -20.73 -17.80 -23.18
CA LEU A 384 -21.87 -17.78 -22.28
C LEU A 384 -23.06 -18.57 -22.84
N GLU A 385 -23.56 -19.49 -22.03
CA GLU A 385 -24.72 -20.33 -22.35
C GLU A 385 -25.97 -19.81 -21.63
N PRO A 386 -27.13 -19.76 -22.30
CA PRO A 386 -28.39 -19.45 -21.64
C PRO A 386 -28.66 -20.43 -20.48
N ASN A 387 -29.23 -19.91 -19.39
CA ASN A 387 -29.52 -20.62 -18.15
C ASN A 387 -28.30 -21.13 -17.35
N MET A 388 -27.08 -20.78 -17.76
CA MET A 388 -25.87 -21.04 -16.96
C MET A 388 -25.46 -19.80 -16.18
N LYS A 389 -24.89 -20.01 -15.00
CA LYS A 389 -24.17 -18.98 -14.25
C LYS A 389 -22.69 -19.34 -14.18
N TYR A 390 -21.85 -18.32 -14.25
CA TYR A 390 -20.41 -18.44 -14.20
C TYR A 390 -19.87 -17.63 -13.03
N ALA A 391 -18.80 -18.08 -12.40
CA ALA A 391 -18.08 -17.33 -11.38
C ALA A 391 -16.59 -17.39 -11.69
N TYR A 392 -15.96 -16.22 -11.78
CA TYR A 392 -14.53 -16.09 -11.98
C TYR A 392 -13.85 -15.75 -10.65
N ALA A 393 -12.80 -16.50 -10.33
CA ALA A 393 -11.99 -16.31 -9.14
C ALA A 393 -10.49 -16.42 -9.48
N VAL A 394 -9.68 -15.75 -8.68
CA VAL A 394 -8.22 -15.84 -8.70
C VAL A 394 -7.77 -16.65 -7.50
N HIS A 395 -6.93 -17.63 -7.74
CA HIS A 395 -6.34 -18.49 -6.72
C HIS A 395 -4.86 -18.15 -6.54
N ARG A 396 -4.44 -17.97 -5.28
CA ARG A 396 -3.04 -17.85 -4.89
C ARG A 396 -2.44 -19.26 -4.79
N TYR A 397 -2.01 -19.79 -5.93
CA TYR A 397 -1.46 -21.14 -6.03
C TYR A 397 -0.14 -21.27 -5.25
N SER A 398 0.77 -20.32 -5.48
CA SER A 398 2.01 -20.29 -4.71
C SER A 398 1.79 -19.75 -3.30
N LYS A 399 2.64 -20.16 -2.37
CA LYS A 399 2.55 -19.75 -0.95
C LYS A 399 3.38 -18.50 -0.62
N ASP A 400 3.99 -17.86 -1.63
CA ASP A 400 4.67 -16.58 -1.48
C ASP A 400 3.71 -15.39 -1.58
N GLY A 401 4.04 -14.32 -0.85
CA GLY A 401 3.26 -13.09 -0.81
C GLY A 401 1.85 -13.23 -0.21
N GLU A 402 1.09 -12.14 -0.28
CA GLU A 402 -0.31 -12.08 0.16
C GLU A 402 -1.17 -11.69 -1.04
N LEU A 403 -2.28 -12.39 -1.27
CA LEU A 403 -3.14 -12.14 -2.44
C LEU A 403 -3.62 -10.69 -2.49
N ALA A 404 -3.97 -10.10 -1.35
CA ALA A 404 -4.39 -8.69 -1.24
C ALA A 404 -3.28 -7.66 -1.54
N LYS A 405 -2.01 -8.09 -1.61
CA LYS A 405 -0.83 -7.27 -1.93
C LYS A 405 -0.16 -7.66 -3.25
N SER A 406 -0.79 -8.56 -4.01
CA SER A 406 -0.24 -9.11 -5.26
C SER A 406 -0.25 -8.14 -6.44
N ASP A 407 -0.85 -6.96 -6.31
CA ASP A 407 -1.17 -6.05 -7.43
C ASP A 407 -1.98 -6.72 -8.56
N ALA A 408 -2.66 -7.85 -8.26
CA ALA A 408 -3.46 -8.58 -9.21
C ALA A 408 -4.55 -7.69 -9.83
N THR A 409 -4.65 -7.78 -11.15
CA THR A 409 -5.60 -7.04 -11.96
C THR A 409 -6.24 -7.99 -12.96
N VAL A 410 -7.56 -8.03 -12.96
CA VAL A 410 -8.38 -8.80 -13.89
C VAL A 410 -9.02 -7.83 -14.87
N THR A 411 -8.65 -7.96 -16.13
CA THR A 411 -9.30 -7.22 -17.21
C THR A 411 -10.31 -8.10 -17.91
N ILE A 412 -11.54 -7.61 -18.01
CA ILE A 412 -12.68 -8.32 -18.58
C ILE A 412 -13.04 -7.64 -19.89
N SER A 413 -12.97 -8.41 -20.98
CA SER A 413 -13.31 -7.96 -22.33
C SER A 413 -14.55 -8.71 -22.81
N THR A 414 -15.57 -7.96 -23.23
CA THR A 414 -16.82 -8.47 -23.84
C THR A 414 -16.99 -7.85 -25.23
N ASN A 415 -17.97 -8.27 -26.02
CA ASN A 415 -18.24 -7.63 -27.30
C ASN A 415 -19.08 -6.32 -27.20
N GLU A 416 -19.39 -5.82 -25.99
CA GLU A 416 -20.19 -4.61 -25.86
C GLU A 416 -19.41 -3.37 -26.34
N ASP A 417 -20.07 -2.61 -27.22
CA ASP A 417 -19.64 -1.46 -28.03
C ASP A 417 -18.13 -1.17 -28.11
N SER A 418 -17.57 -1.55 -29.27
CA SER A 418 -16.27 -1.08 -29.81
C SER A 418 -16.13 0.45 -29.94
N ASN A 419 -17.18 1.21 -29.59
CA ASN A 419 -17.25 2.66 -29.59
C ASN A 419 -17.12 3.28 -28.18
N SER A 420 -17.06 2.48 -27.11
CA SER A 420 -16.71 3.01 -25.79
C SER A 420 -15.20 3.30 -25.75
N ASP A 421 -14.81 4.42 -25.13
CA ASP A 421 -13.40 4.76 -24.92
C ASP A 421 -12.67 3.76 -23.99
N PHE A 422 -13.44 2.88 -23.33
CA PHE A 422 -12.95 1.82 -22.44
C PHE A 422 -13.70 0.50 -22.70
N PRO A 423 -13.32 -0.30 -23.72
CA PRO A 423 -14.03 -1.53 -24.11
C PRO A 423 -13.78 -2.72 -23.16
N PHE A 424 -13.35 -2.44 -21.94
CA PHE A 424 -12.96 -3.43 -20.94
C PHE A 424 -13.28 -2.93 -19.53
N THR A 425 -13.63 -3.86 -18.64
CA THR A 425 -13.75 -3.60 -17.21
C THR A 425 -12.47 -4.04 -16.52
N VAL A 426 -11.82 -3.16 -15.77
CA VAL A 426 -10.64 -3.50 -14.96
C VAL A 426 -11.06 -3.63 -13.51
N VAL A 427 -10.85 -4.81 -12.93
CA VAL A 427 -11.03 -5.04 -11.49
C VAL A 427 -9.67 -5.29 -10.88
N ARG A 428 -9.30 -4.49 -9.88
CA ARG A 428 -8.06 -4.67 -9.11
C ARG A 428 -8.35 -5.44 -7.84
N VAL A 429 -7.40 -6.25 -7.40
CA VAL A 429 -7.52 -6.93 -6.11
C VAL A 429 -7.72 -5.87 -5.01
N PRO A 430 -8.79 -5.99 -4.22
CA PRO A 430 -9.08 -5.00 -3.20
C PRO A 430 -8.10 -5.16 -2.03
N TYR A 431 -7.62 -4.04 -1.50
CA TYR A 431 -6.80 -4.06 -0.30
C TYR A 431 -7.64 -4.45 0.91
N VAL A 432 -7.39 -5.63 1.45
CA VAL A 432 -8.05 -6.17 2.65
C VAL A 432 -7.00 -6.78 3.58
N ASN A 433 -7.25 -6.70 4.90
CA ASN A 433 -6.40 -7.34 5.88
C ASN A 433 -6.77 -8.83 6.02
N GLN A 434 -6.46 -9.61 4.98
CA GLN A 434 -6.69 -11.06 4.93
C GLN A 434 -5.43 -11.78 4.44
N PRO A 435 -4.38 -11.88 5.28
CA PRO A 435 -3.09 -12.47 4.87
C PRO A 435 -3.21 -13.94 4.45
N ASP A 436 -4.17 -14.66 5.04
CA ASP A 436 -4.39 -16.10 4.79
C ASP A 436 -5.32 -16.39 3.61
N ALA A 437 -5.82 -15.36 2.90
CA ALA A 437 -6.72 -15.57 1.77
C ALA A 437 -5.99 -16.25 0.61
N ASN A 438 -6.55 -17.38 0.16
CA ASN A 438 -6.07 -18.13 -1.00
C ASN A 438 -6.91 -17.83 -2.24
N PHE A 439 -8.19 -17.45 -2.09
CA PHE A 439 -9.05 -17.10 -3.22
C PHE A 439 -9.53 -15.67 -3.14
N TRP A 440 -9.61 -15.01 -4.29
CA TRP A 440 -10.32 -13.77 -4.52
C TRP A 440 -11.41 -14.01 -5.57
N ILE A 441 -12.68 -13.87 -5.16
CA ILE A 441 -13.82 -14.04 -6.05
C ILE A 441 -14.14 -12.68 -6.66
N VAL A 442 -14.01 -12.59 -7.99
CA VAL A 442 -14.04 -11.30 -8.69
C VAL A 442 -15.46 -10.96 -9.10
N CYS A 443 -16.14 -11.88 -9.79
CA CYS A 443 -17.48 -11.64 -10.31
C CYS A 443 -18.26 -12.92 -10.57
N GLN A 444 -19.57 -12.74 -10.71
CA GLN A 444 -20.50 -13.69 -11.32
C GLN A 444 -21.05 -13.14 -12.62
N ILE A 445 -21.34 -14.04 -13.55
CA ILE A 445 -22.01 -13.74 -14.82
C ILE A 445 -23.25 -14.61 -14.94
N ASP A 446 -24.37 -14.01 -15.28
CA ASP A 446 -25.56 -14.72 -15.72
C ASP A 446 -25.52 -14.89 -17.25
N GLY A 447 -25.43 -16.13 -17.74
CA GLY A 447 -25.27 -16.44 -19.16
C GLY A 447 -26.50 -16.10 -20.02
N THR A 448 -27.67 -15.90 -19.42
CA THR A 448 -28.89 -15.47 -20.13
C THR A 448 -28.90 -13.97 -20.34
N THR A 449 -28.67 -13.22 -19.27
CA THR A 449 -28.75 -11.75 -19.27
C THR A 449 -27.43 -11.08 -19.64
N LYS A 450 -26.32 -11.83 -19.60
CA LYS A 450 -24.94 -11.38 -19.78
C LYS A 450 -24.49 -10.33 -18.75
N LYS A 451 -25.25 -10.17 -17.66
CA LYS A 451 -24.96 -9.19 -16.61
C LYS A 451 -23.89 -9.70 -15.65
N PHE A 452 -23.00 -8.80 -15.28
CA PHE A 452 -21.96 -9.04 -14.28
C PHE A 452 -22.45 -8.58 -12.89
N LYS A 453 -22.13 -9.38 -11.88
CA LYS A 453 -22.20 -9.01 -10.46
C LYS A 453 -20.80 -9.07 -9.89
N PHE A 454 -20.21 -7.91 -9.59
CA PHE A 454 -18.88 -7.80 -9.00
C PHE A 454 -18.93 -7.92 -7.48
N PHE A 455 -17.85 -8.45 -6.90
CA PHE A 455 -17.71 -8.54 -5.45
C PHE A 455 -16.55 -7.67 -4.98
N ASP A 456 -16.86 -6.71 -4.10
CA ASP A 456 -15.85 -5.75 -3.63
C ASP A 456 -14.86 -6.34 -2.64
N LYS A 457 -15.25 -7.37 -1.87
CA LYS A 457 -14.44 -7.98 -0.79
C LYS A 457 -14.80 -9.45 -0.55
N ALA A 458 -14.80 -10.27 -1.61
CA ALA A 458 -15.05 -11.71 -1.49
C ALA A 458 -13.74 -12.49 -1.55
N PHE A 459 -13.31 -13.03 -0.39
CA PHE A 459 -12.09 -13.80 -0.23
C PHE A 459 -12.34 -15.04 0.61
N GLU A 460 -11.59 -16.10 0.32
CA GLU A 460 -11.68 -17.38 1.05
C GLU A 460 -10.29 -17.89 1.41
N ASN A 461 -10.21 -18.55 2.57
CA ASN A 461 -8.96 -19.12 3.10
C ASN A 461 -8.83 -20.62 2.81
N SER A 462 -9.74 -21.22 2.04
CA SER A 462 -9.71 -22.65 1.73
C SER A 462 -8.48 -22.98 0.87
N ASP A 463 -7.72 -24.00 1.24
CA ASP A 463 -6.63 -24.55 0.40
C ASP A 463 -7.15 -25.38 -0.78
N ASP A 464 -8.42 -25.83 -0.73
CA ASP A 464 -9.11 -26.53 -1.80
C ASP A 464 -10.40 -25.80 -2.16
N CYS A 465 -10.56 -25.49 -3.45
CA CYS A 465 -11.84 -25.04 -3.98
C CYS A 465 -12.66 -26.26 -4.42
N ASN A 466 -13.25 -26.97 -3.45
CA ASN A 466 -14.22 -28.00 -3.80
C ASN A 466 -15.35 -27.36 -4.62
N THR A 467 -15.44 -27.75 -5.90
CA THR A 467 -16.40 -27.24 -6.88
C THR A 467 -17.83 -27.27 -6.32
N ASP A 468 -18.20 -28.31 -5.58
CA ASP A 468 -19.54 -28.44 -4.99
C ASP A 468 -19.81 -27.43 -3.88
N GLU A 469 -18.81 -27.13 -3.04
CA GLU A 469 -18.94 -26.14 -1.97
C GLU A 469 -19.04 -24.74 -2.54
N PHE A 470 -18.19 -24.43 -3.52
CA PHE A 470 -18.21 -23.15 -4.23
C PHE A 470 -19.55 -22.94 -4.94
N ILE A 471 -20.03 -23.93 -5.69
CA ILE A 471 -21.32 -23.87 -6.39
C ILE A 471 -22.47 -23.65 -5.42
N ARG A 472 -22.51 -24.39 -4.30
CA ARG A 472 -23.56 -24.20 -3.27
C ARG A 472 -23.52 -22.79 -2.70
N LYS A 473 -22.34 -22.27 -2.38
CA LYS A 473 -22.18 -20.96 -1.74
C LYS A 473 -22.53 -19.81 -2.68
N PHE A 474 -22.16 -19.92 -3.95
CA PHE A 474 -22.20 -18.80 -4.88
C PHE A 474 -23.37 -18.87 -5.87
N PHE A 475 -23.90 -20.05 -6.21
CA PHE A 475 -24.99 -20.18 -7.20
C PHE A 475 -26.36 -20.56 -6.60
N ASN A 476 -26.41 -21.14 -5.40
CA ASN A 476 -27.64 -21.64 -4.76
C ASN A 476 -28.19 -20.73 -3.64
N ALA A 477 -27.94 -19.41 -3.71
CA ALA A 477 -28.56 -18.42 -2.82
C ALA A 477 -29.97 -18.03 -3.29
#